data_AF-A0A852DV80-F1
#
_entry.id   AF-A0A852DV80-F1
#
_cell.length_a   1.000
_cell.length_b   1.000
_cell.length_c   1.000
_cell.angle_alpha   90.00
_cell.angle_beta   90.00
_cell.angle_gamma   90.00
#
_symmetry.space_group_name_H-M   'P 1'
#
loop_
_entity.id
_entity.type
_entity.pdbx_description
1 polymer ?
#
loop_
_entity_poly.entity_id
_entity_poly.type
_entity_poly.pdbx_seq_one_letter_code
_entity_poly.pdbx_strand_id
1 'polypeptide(L)'
;MESARPILCLQLWLWVQSSAQELDPEGRNVCRFPAGPECCPGWRQEGRACTVAVCEGEDACREGEVCVKPGLCRCPPGFFGADCSSRCPEQYWGHDCKRSCPCHPNGRCDPASGRCTCDPNHWGWLCQFSCQCGPHGRCDPLSGVCRCEPGWWAPNCRKQCQCNPSTSQCDPLSGLCRCQPGWWGRRCSFKCSCNVSPCAQETGKCECLPGYWGPACQRRCDCEHGSCSPATGHCTCEPGYQGRSCREPCPAGKYGSQCVHSCGSCKRSQPCSPVDGFCLACQPGWNGTLCKDPCAPGFHGDGCLQPCPRCLHGEPCDPQTGSCLRCDPGWTGPSCNNSCPLGTFGDGCQFLCPECVSGSCDPVTGVCICQAGYWGESCNDTCPEGYFGVNCSSSCQCSRGTCDPVQGDCPISHTGLKDHGALAAAILVPVLLLLLCVACCCCGAGSADARDRAAVPDDDVLARMKHHVQGVLANLSALMPCFNLGTSKLPKVT
;
A
#
# COMPACT_ATOMS: atom_id res chain seq x y z
N MET A 1 27.95 50.22 -4.03
CA MET A 1 29.10 49.30 -3.89
C MET A 1 29.60 49.43 -2.46
N GLU A 2 28.78 49.05 -1.47
CA GLU A 2 28.55 47.66 -1.02
C GLU A 2 29.86 46.98 -0.60
N SER A 3 29.96 46.22 0.48
CA SER A 3 29.19 45.95 1.70
C SER A 3 30.08 44.96 2.48
N ALA A 4 29.82 44.77 3.77
CA ALA A 4 30.33 43.69 4.61
C ALA A 4 31.77 43.79 5.19
N ARG A 5 31.89 44.60 6.26
CA ARG A 5 32.60 44.22 7.49
C ARG A 5 31.52 44.02 8.56
N PRO A 6 31.19 42.77 8.96
CA PRO A 6 31.44 42.42 10.37
C PRO A 6 31.66 40.91 10.67
N ILE A 7 31.91 40.02 9.69
CA ILE A 7 32.04 38.57 9.97
C ILE A 7 33.48 38.18 10.37
N LEU A 8 34.50 38.93 9.94
CA LEU A 8 35.91 38.59 10.20
C LEU A 8 36.33 38.74 11.68
N CYS A 9 35.66 39.60 12.45
CA CYS A 9 36.01 39.78 13.87
C CYS A 9 35.54 38.62 14.76
N LEU A 10 34.52 37.85 14.34
CA LEU A 10 34.03 36.69 15.09
C LEU A 10 34.87 35.43 14.87
N GLN A 11 35.50 35.28 13.69
CA GLN A 11 36.40 34.14 13.44
C GLN A 11 37.77 34.30 14.10
N LEU A 12 38.23 35.54 14.32
CA LEU A 12 39.43 35.82 15.12
C LEU A 12 39.22 35.61 16.63
N TRP A 13 37.98 35.69 17.13
CA TRP A 13 37.66 35.35 18.53
C TRP A 13 37.58 33.85 18.80
N LEU A 14 37.30 33.02 17.78
CA LEU A 14 37.19 31.57 17.94
C LEU A 14 38.53 30.81 17.77
N TRP A 15 39.56 31.44 17.20
CA TRP A 15 40.90 30.83 17.07
C TRP A 15 41.87 31.20 18.20
N VAL A 16 41.57 32.20 19.02
CA VAL A 16 42.42 32.60 20.15
C VAL A 16 42.14 31.75 21.41
N GLN A 17 41.11 30.90 21.40
CA GLN A 17 40.74 30.05 22.54
C GLN A 17 41.05 28.54 22.38
N SER A 18 41.82 28.11 21.38
CA SER A 18 42.36 26.74 21.36
C SER A 18 43.66 26.63 22.14
N SER A 19 43.49 26.63 23.47
CA SER A 19 44.25 25.84 24.45
C SER A 19 45.73 26.18 24.70
N ALA A 20 45.97 27.11 25.62
CA ALA A 20 46.99 26.86 26.64
C ALA A 20 46.52 25.62 27.42
N GLN A 21 47.16 24.47 27.19
CA GLN A 21 46.74 23.21 27.82
C GLN A 21 47.17 23.25 29.30
N GLU A 22 46.21 23.49 30.17
CA GLU A 22 46.42 23.56 31.62
C GLU A 22 46.80 22.16 32.16
N LEU A 23 47.90 22.09 32.91
CA LEU A 23 48.43 20.86 33.50
C LEU A 23 47.54 20.38 34.64
N ASP A 24 47.27 19.08 34.68
CA ASP A 24 46.57 18.45 35.80
C ASP A 24 47.50 18.38 37.03
N PRO A 25 47.18 19.02 38.17
CA PRO A 25 48.05 19.05 39.36
C PRO A 25 48.20 17.69 40.06
N GLU A 26 47.44 16.67 39.67
CA GLU A 26 47.58 15.26 40.09
C GLU A 26 48.17 14.38 38.96
N GLY A 27 48.48 15.01 37.82
CA GLY A 27 49.10 14.38 36.67
C GLY A 27 50.50 13.83 36.96
N ARG A 28 50.91 12.85 36.17
CA ARG A 28 52.20 12.19 36.32
C ARG A 28 53.37 13.17 36.10
N ASN A 29 54.31 13.18 37.04
CA ASN A 29 55.49 14.06 37.06
C ASN A 29 55.17 15.57 36.98
N VAL A 30 54.02 15.99 37.52
CA VAL A 30 53.67 17.40 37.71
C VAL A 30 54.08 17.82 39.11
N CYS A 31 54.91 18.86 39.19
CA CYS A 31 55.41 19.44 40.43
C CYS A 31 54.70 20.77 40.70
N ARG A 32 54.42 21.05 41.97
CA ARG A 32 53.77 22.31 42.37
C ARG A 32 54.83 23.35 42.72
N PHE A 33 54.87 24.43 41.95
CA PHE A 33 55.72 25.58 42.21
C PHE A 33 54.86 26.80 42.63
N PRO A 34 55.46 27.85 43.21
CA PRO A 34 54.73 29.03 43.66
C PRO A 34 53.97 29.77 42.55
N ALA A 35 54.39 29.60 41.29
CA ALA A 35 53.79 30.23 40.11
C ALA A 35 52.69 29.38 39.42
N GLY A 36 52.47 28.13 39.87
CA GLY A 36 51.52 27.19 39.26
C GLY A 36 52.05 25.75 39.18
N PRO A 37 51.22 24.78 38.74
CA PRO A 37 51.67 23.42 38.42
C PRO A 37 52.51 23.43 37.15
N GLU A 38 53.74 22.91 37.24
CA GLU A 38 54.67 22.77 36.10
C GLU A 38 55.23 21.36 36.04
N CYS A 39 55.84 20.97 34.93
CA CYS A 39 56.53 19.68 34.86
C CYS A 39 57.72 19.63 35.82
N CYS A 40 57.85 18.52 36.54
CA CYS A 40 59.02 18.30 37.38
C CYS A 40 60.32 18.36 36.55
N PRO A 41 61.46 18.76 37.15
CA PRO A 41 62.73 18.86 36.43
C PRO A 41 63.05 17.59 35.62
N GLY A 42 63.42 17.79 34.36
CA GLY A 42 63.74 16.70 33.43
C GLY A 42 62.52 16.03 32.76
N TRP A 43 61.32 16.56 32.93
CA TRP A 43 60.11 16.11 32.22
C TRP A 43 59.53 17.25 31.40
N ARG A 44 59.02 16.94 30.21
CA ARG A 44 58.32 17.91 29.35
C ARG A 44 56.83 17.56 29.26
N GLN A 45 56.03 18.59 29.05
CA GLN A 45 54.59 18.46 28.93
C GLN A 45 54.21 17.76 27.62
N GLU A 46 53.30 16.80 27.73
CA GLU A 46 52.62 16.16 26.60
C GLU A 46 51.12 16.05 26.96
N GLY A 47 50.30 16.88 26.32
CA GLY A 47 48.90 17.03 26.67
C GLY A 47 48.72 17.68 28.06
N ARG A 48 47.94 17.05 28.95
CA ARG A 48 47.65 17.56 30.30
C ARG A 48 48.57 17.03 31.40
N ALA A 49 49.58 16.23 31.04
CA ALA A 49 50.53 15.61 31.97
C ALA A 49 51.98 15.75 31.48
N CYS A 50 52.94 15.40 32.33
CA CYS A 50 54.37 15.48 32.04
C CYS A 50 54.96 14.07 31.84
N THR A 51 54.57 13.43 30.73
CA THR A 51 54.87 12.01 30.45
C THR A 51 56.16 11.78 29.68
N VAL A 52 56.71 12.81 29.03
CA VAL A 52 57.90 12.69 28.20
C VAL A 52 59.12 13.08 29.03
N ALA A 53 60.06 12.15 29.18
CA ALA A 53 61.33 12.43 29.84
C ALA A 53 62.23 13.25 28.92
N VAL A 54 63.03 14.14 29.50
CA VAL A 54 63.97 15.02 28.82
C VAL A 54 65.38 14.51 29.10
N CYS A 55 66.09 14.12 28.04
CA CYS A 55 67.49 13.71 28.04
C CYS A 55 68.20 14.53 26.97
N GLU A 56 68.60 15.75 27.33
CA GLU A 56 69.24 16.75 26.45
C GLU A 56 70.52 17.28 27.15
N GLY A 57 71.50 17.76 26.39
CA GLY A 57 72.77 18.24 26.94
C GLY A 57 73.77 17.12 27.26
N GLU A 58 74.44 17.16 28.42
CA GLU A 58 75.43 16.15 28.83
C GLU A 58 74.82 14.77 29.07
N ASP A 59 73.53 14.72 29.44
CA ASP A 59 72.76 13.49 29.68
C ASP A 59 71.93 13.05 28.47
N ALA A 60 72.30 13.49 27.26
CA ALA A 60 71.59 13.14 26.04
C ALA A 60 71.73 11.66 25.68
N CYS A 61 70.63 11.03 25.29
CA CYS A 61 70.65 9.65 24.79
C CYS A 61 71.37 9.57 23.46
N ARG A 62 72.11 8.46 23.25
CA ARG A 62 72.81 8.21 21.99
C ARG A 62 71.82 7.92 20.86
N GLU A 63 72.29 8.01 19.63
CA GLU A 63 71.48 7.70 18.46
C GLU A 63 70.96 6.26 18.53
N GLY A 64 69.64 6.08 18.52
CA GLY A 64 68.99 4.78 18.67
C GLY A 64 68.57 4.40 20.09
N GLU A 65 68.89 5.19 21.13
CA GLU A 65 68.41 5.01 22.50
C GLU A 65 67.12 5.79 22.78
N VAL A 66 66.35 5.33 23.79
CA VAL A 66 65.11 5.97 24.23
C VAL A 66 65.27 6.52 25.64
N CYS A 67 64.94 7.81 25.80
CA CYS A 67 64.88 8.47 27.10
C CYS A 67 63.67 7.96 27.89
N VAL A 68 63.90 7.09 28.87
CA VAL A 68 62.81 6.49 29.67
C VAL A 68 62.54 7.26 30.95
N LYS A 69 63.54 7.98 31.46
CA LYS A 69 63.49 8.89 32.62
C LYS A 69 64.55 9.98 32.43
N PRO A 70 64.43 11.14 33.10
CA PRO A 70 65.48 12.16 33.05
C PRO A 70 66.86 11.57 33.32
N GLY A 71 67.79 11.77 32.40
CA GLY A 71 69.18 11.27 32.47
C GLY A 71 69.34 9.74 32.44
N LEU A 72 68.30 8.97 32.10
CA LEU A 72 68.37 7.51 31.97
C LEU A 72 67.91 7.08 30.58
N CYS A 73 68.89 6.68 29.78
CA CYS A 73 68.70 6.14 28.45
C CYS A 73 68.70 4.61 28.49
N ARG A 74 67.88 3.99 27.63
CA ARG A 74 67.85 2.54 27.42
C ARG A 74 67.70 2.23 25.95
N CYS A 75 68.05 1.02 25.56
CA CYS A 75 67.73 0.56 24.23
C CYS A 75 66.21 0.48 24.02
N PRO A 76 65.73 0.69 22.79
CA PRO A 76 64.34 0.49 22.44
C PRO A 76 63.92 -0.98 22.69
N PRO A 77 62.62 -1.24 22.90
CA PRO A 77 62.14 -2.59 23.11
C PRO A 77 62.61 -3.54 21.99
N GLY A 78 63.17 -4.68 22.36
CA GLY A 78 63.66 -5.67 21.40
C GLY A 78 65.14 -5.57 21.04
N PHE A 79 65.86 -4.60 21.60
CA PHE A 79 67.29 -4.39 21.37
C PHE A 79 68.10 -4.30 22.67
N PHE A 80 69.38 -4.65 22.59
CA PHE A 80 70.37 -4.52 23.66
C PHE A 80 71.77 -4.24 23.08
N GLY A 81 72.72 -3.94 23.97
CA GLY A 81 74.09 -3.61 23.61
C GLY A 81 74.42 -2.15 23.92
N ALA A 82 75.69 -1.77 23.76
CA ALA A 82 76.17 -0.41 24.06
C ALA A 82 75.73 0.64 23.02
N ASP A 83 75.29 0.19 21.85
CA ASP A 83 74.81 0.97 20.71
C ASP A 83 73.42 0.53 20.23
N CYS A 84 72.74 -0.34 21.00
CA CYS A 84 71.42 -0.88 20.68
C CYS A 84 71.31 -1.56 19.29
N SER A 85 72.43 -2.09 18.77
CA SER A 85 72.48 -2.72 17.45
C SER A 85 72.01 -4.18 17.44
N SER A 86 71.99 -4.85 18.60
CA SER A 86 71.71 -6.29 18.70
C SER A 86 70.26 -6.57 19.11
N ARG A 87 69.58 -7.46 18.40
CA ARG A 87 68.21 -7.90 18.72
C ARG A 87 68.18 -8.86 19.90
N CYS A 88 67.13 -8.82 20.72
CA CYS A 88 67.00 -9.73 21.85
C CYS A 88 67.10 -11.21 21.43
N PRO A 89 67.86 -12.03 22.18
CA PRO A 89 67.81 -13.48 22.03
C PRO A 89 66.42 -14.03 22.32
N GLU A 90 66.07 -15.20 21.75
CA GLU A 90 64.70 -15.76 21.80
C GLU A 90 64.14 -16.00 23.23
N GLN A 91 65.04 -16.09 24.23
CA GLN A 91 64.69 -16.30 25.63
C GLN A 91 64.35 -15.00 26.38
N TYR A 92 64.54 -13.84 25.77
CA TYR A 92 64.44 -12.54 26.43
C TYR A 92 63.73 -11.49 25.57
N TRP A 93 63.17 -10.46 26.22
CA TRP A 93 62.42 -9.39 25.56
C TRP A 93 62.36 -8.10 26.38
N GLY A 94 61.80 -7.05 25.79
CA GLY A 94 61.65 -5.72 26.39
C GLY A 94 62.87 -4.83 26.16
N HIS A 95 62.94 -3.71 26.87
CA HIS A 95 64.09 -2.80 26.83
C HIS A 95 65.34 -3.48 27.41
N ASP A 96 66.46 -3.34 26.72
CA ASP A 96 67.74 -3.99 27.04
C ASP A 96 67.65 -5.52 27.19
N CYS A 97 66.57 -6.15 26.70
CA CYS A 97 66.31 -7.59 26.81
C CYS A 97 66.36 -8.15 28.25
N LYS A 98 65.89 -7.38 29.23
CA LYS A 98 65.95 -7.76 30.66
C LYS A 98 64.82 -8.68 31.15
N ARG A 99 63.77 -8.90 30.36
CA ARG A 99 62.64 -9.75 30.74
C ARG A 99 62.79 -11.14 30.13
N SER A 100 62.51 -12.19 30.89
CA SER A 100 62.49 -13.57 30.36
C SER A 100 61.21 -13.85 29.56
N CYS A 101 61.36 -14.63 28.50
CA CYS A 101 60.26 -15.06 27.63
C CYS A 101 59.47 -16.20 28.29
N PRO A 102 58.17 -16.02 28.61
CA PRO A 102 57.40 -17.01 29.36
C PRO A 102 56.98 -18.28 28.58
N CYS A 103 57.07 -18.28 27.23
CA CYS A 103 56.80 -19.47 26.41
C CYS A 103 58.04 -20.29 26.06
N HIS A 104 59.24 -19.84 26.41
CA HIS A 104 60.46 -20.62 26.20
C HIS A 104 60.48 -21.83 27.16
N PRO A 105 60.80 -23.06 26.70
CA PRO A 105 61.41 -23.42 25.42
C PRO A 105 60.43 -23.84 24.29
N ASN A 106 59.12 -23.77 24.52
CA ASN A 106 58.09 -24.32 23.62
C ASN A 106 57.54 -23.28 22.61
N GLY A 107 58.21 -22.14 22.50
CA GLY A 107 57.83 -21.02 21.66
C GLY A 107 58.76 -19.84 21.87
N ARG A 108 58.56 -18.81 21.05
CA ARG A 108 59.38 -17.59 21.01
C ARG A 108 58.54 -16.36 21.31
N CYS A 109 59.11 -15.40 22.03
CA CYS A 109 58.47 -14.13 22.30
C CYS A 109 58.84 -13.09 21.24
N ASP A 110 57.88 -12.23 20.91
CA ASP A 110 58.17 -10.99 20.24
C ASP A 110 59.16 -10.14 21.09
N PRO A 111 60.31 -9.72 20.53
CA PRO A 111 61.35 -9.03 21.29
C PRO A 111 60.89 -7.72 21.95
N ALA A 112 59.91 -7.02 21.37
CA ALA A 112 59.44 -5.73 21.87
C ALA A 112 58.32 -5.87 22.91
N SER A 113 57.30 -6.69 22.62
CA SER A 113 56.06 -6.80 23.41
C SER A 113 56.01 -8.00 24.35
N GLY A 114 56.88 -9.01 24.14
CA GLY A 114 56.86 -10.25 24.92
C GLY A 114 55.75 -11.23 24.53
N ARG A 115 55.01 -10.96 23.45
CA ARG A 115 53.91 -11.82 22.98
C ARG A 115 54.45 -13.14 22.44
N CYS A 116 53.89 -14.24 22.91
CA CYS A 116 54.32 -15.58 22.53
C CYS A 116 53.80 -16.03 21.16
N THR A 117 54.69 -16.68 20.41
CA THR A 117 54.40 -17.45 19.21
C THR A 117 54.84 -18.89 19.47
N CYS A 118 53.90 -19.81 19.45
CA CYS A 118 54.17 -21.21 19.78
C CYS A 118 54.86 -21.97 18.66
N ASP A 119 55.67 -22.93 19.06
CA ASP A 119 56.22 -23.92 18.13
C ASP A 119 55.10 -24.82 17.59
N PRO A 120 55.29 -25.47 16.42
CA PRO A 120 54.21 -26.19 15.73
C PRO A 120 53.45 -27.25 16.54
N ASN A 121 54.07 -27.77 17.61
CA ASN A 121 53.53 -28.83 18.46
C ASN A 121 52.97 -28.30 19.79
N HIS A 122 52.86 -26.99 19.97
CA HIS A 122 52.36 -26.38 21.20
C HIS A 122 51.29 -25.33 20.93
N TRP A 123 50.41 -25.14 21.91
CA TRP A 123 49.32 -24.17 21.83
C TRP A 123 48.99 -23.58 23.20
N GLY A 124 48.19 -22.52 23.16
CA GLY A 124 47.81 -21.71 24.32
C GLY A 124 48.59 -20.40 24.38
N TRP A 125 48.16 -19.49 25.25
CA TRP A 125 48.72 -18.14 25.31
C TRP A 125 50.20 -18.09 25.72
N LEU A 126 50.71 -19.14 26.40
CA LEU A 126 52.13 -19.36 26.73
C LEU A 126 52.71 -20.62 26.09
N CYS A 127 52.03 -21.24 25.13
CA CYS A 127 52.50 -22.49 24.53
C CYS A 127 52.64 -23.62 25.57
N GLN A 128 51.78 -23.59 26.59
CA GLN A 128 51.83 -24.51 27.74
C GLN A 128 51.28 -25.90 27.44
N PHE A 129 50.47 -26.04 26.39
CA PHE A 129 49.82 -27.31 26.04
C PHE A 129 50.47 -27.93 24.81
N SER A 130 50.63 -29.25 24.83
CA SER A 130 51.10 -30.00 23.66
C SER A 130 49.94 -30.30 22.70
N CYS A 131 50.23 -30.27 21.41
CA CYS A 131 49.29 -30.59 20.35
C CYS A 131 49.19 -32.11 20.16
N GLN A 132 47.97 -32.61 20.03
CA GLN A 132 47.68 -34.05 19.84
C GLN A 132 47.40 -34.41 18.37
N CYS A 133 47.70 -33.49 17.45
CA CYS A 133 47.50 -33.71 16.02
C CYS A 133 48.36 -34.87 15.52
N GLY A 134 47.82 -35.64 14.60
CA GLY A 134 48.53 -36.66 13.85
C GLY A 134 49.49 -36.05 12.83
N PRO A 135 50.22 -36.89 12.07
CA PRO A 135 51.23 -36.43 11.11
C PRO A 135 50.67 -35.55 9.98
N HIS A 136 49.36 -35.64 9.72
CA HIS A 136 48.66 -34.90 8.67
C HIS A 136 47.79 -33.75 9.23
N GLY A 137 48.11 -33.26 10.43
CA GLY A 137 47.35 -32.19 11.08
C GLY A 137 48.27 -31.07 11.57
N ARG A 138 47.90 -29.82 11.28
CA ARG A 138 48.54 -28.64 11.88
C ARG A 138 47.68 -28.12 13.01
N CYS A 139 48.30 -27.94 14.17
CA CYS A 139 47.64 -27.42 15.36
C CYS A 139 47.41 -25.91 15.26
N ASP A 140 46.23 -25.44 15.68
CA ASP A 140 45.99 -24.03 15.88
C ASP A 140 46.69 -23.54 17.17
N PRO A 141 47.53 -22.50 17.11
CA PRO A 141 48.37 -22.09 18.24
C PRO A 141 47.61 -21.49 19.42
N LEU A 142 46.33 -21.11 19.25
CA LEU A 142 45.52 -20.51 20.32
C LEU A 142 44.55 -21.51 20.95
N SER A 143 43.92 -22.36 20.13
CA SER A 143 42.85 -23.27 20.54
C SER A 143 43.26 -24.74 20.63
N GLY A 144 44.39 -25.12 20.03
CA GLY A 144 44.84 -26.51 19.96
C GLY A 144 44.08 -27.38 18.96
N VAL A 145 43.13 -26.81 18.22
CA VAL A 145 42.33 -27.55 17.23
C VAL A 145 43.21 -27.94 16.03
N CYS A 146 43.13 -29.20 15.61
CA CYS A 146 43.89 -29.70 14.48
C CYS A 146 43.19 -29.37 13.16
N ARG A 147 43.90 -28.68 12.27
CA ARG A 147 43.53 -28.51 10.85
C ARG A 147 44.16 -29.63 10.04
N CYS A 148 43.32 -30.49 9.48
CA CYS A 148 43.79 -31.65 8.71
C CYS A 148 44.18 -31.27 7.27
N GLU A 149 45.19 -31.95 6.75
CA GLU A 149 45.52 -31.94 5.32
C GLU A 149 44.39 -32.57 4.48
N PRO A 150 44.25 -32.20 3.20
CA PRO A 150 43.24 -32.79 2.32
C PRO A 150 43.30 -34.32 2.29
N GLY A 151 42.16 -34.97 2.52
CA GLY A 151 42.06 -36.44 2.55
C GLY A 151 42.24 -37.07 3.94
N TRP A 152 42.43 -36.26 4.99
CA TRP A 152 42.47 -36.72 6.38
C TRP A 152 41.37 -36.06 7.21
N TRP A 153 40.87 -36.80 8.20
CA TRP A 153 39.79 -36.37 9.07
C TRP A 153 39.96 -36.93 10.49
N ALA A 154 38.98 -36.61 11.34
CA ALA A 154 38.93 -36.81 12.79
C ALA A 154 39.59 -35.67 13.59
N PRO A 155 39.27 -35.51 14.88
CA PRO A 155 39.77 -34.38 15.70
C PRO A 155 41.30 -34.29 15.78
N ASN A 156 42.01 -35.38 15.49
CA ASN A 156 43.46 -35.48 15.47
C ASN A 156 44.05 -35.79 14.09
N CYS A 157 43.27 -35.73 13.00
CA CYS A 157 43.76 -35.95 11.64
C CYS A 157 44.48 -37.30 11.40
N ARG A 158 44.13 -38.34 12.16
CA ARG A 158 44.74 -39.68 12.01
C ARG A 158 43.97 -40.63 11.10
N LYS A 159 42.75 -40.28 10.70
CA LYS A 159 41.93 -41.13 9.84
C LYS A 159 42.01 -40.64 8.40
N GLN A 160 42.33 -41.54 7.49
CA GLN A 160 42.27 -41.25 6.06
C GLN A 160 40.82 -41.33 5.57
N CYS A 161 40.45 -40.41 4.69
CA CYS A 161 39.15 -40.40 4.04
C CYS A 161 39.06 -41.51 2.99
N GLN A 162 37.92 -42.20 2.94
CA GLN A 162 37.65 -43.25 1.95
C GLN A 162 36.96 -42.71 0.68
N CYS A 163 36.96 -41.39 0.50
CA CYS A 163 36.33 -40.72 -0.62
C CYS A 163 37.13 -40.94 -1.91
N ASN A 164 36.48 -40.95 -3.07
CA ASN A 164 37.19 -40.94 -4.34
C ASN A 164 37.80 -39.55 -4.58
N PRO A 165 39.15 -39.41 -4.63
CA PRO A 165 39.81 -38.10 -4.69
C PRO A 165 39.53 -37.35 -5.99
N SER A 166 39.21 -38.05 -7.08
CA SER A 166 38.95 -37.41 -8.38
C SER A 166 37.55 -36.81 -8.47
N THR A 167 36.59 -37.33 -7.69
CA THR A 167 35.15 -37.05 -7.87
C THR A 167 34.47 -36.54 -6.60
N SER A 168 35.24 -36.28 -5.54
CA SER A 168 34.70 -35.79 -4.27
C SER A 168 35.72 -35.05 -3.42
N GLN A 169 35.21 -34.31 -2.44
CA GLN A 169 35.98 -33.65 -1.40
C GLN A 169 35.59 -34.23 -0.05
N CYS A 170 36.57 -34.52 0.81
CA CYS A 170 36.30 -35.02 2.15
C CYS A 170 36.14 -33.87 3.13
N ASP A 171 35.12 -33.95 3.98
CA ASP A 171 34.98 -33.07 5.13
C ASP A 171 36.02 -33.44 6.20
N PRO A 172 36.93 -32.52 6.59
CA PRO A 172 38.01 -32.79 7.53
C PRO A 172 37.51 -33.03 8.98
N LEU A 173 36.30 -32.61 9.32
CA LEU A 173 35.72 -32.79 10.66
C LEU A 173 34.95 -34.10 10.75
N SER A 174 34.04 -34.36 9.79
CA SER A 174 33.13 -35.50 9.84
C SER A 174 33.64 -36.74 9.11
N GLY A 175 34.56 -36.59 8.16
CA GLY A 175 35.00 -37.66 7.26
C GLY A 175 34.00 -38.01 6.16
N LEU A 176 32.91 -37.24 6.01
CA LEU A 176 31.90 -37.46 4.99
C LEU A 176 32.41 -37.00 3.61
N CYS A 177 32.06 -37.76 2.57
CA CYS A 177 32.42 -37.45 1.20
C CYS A 177 31.36 -36.55 0.56
N ARG A 178 31.76 -35.33 0.17
CA ARG A 178 30.94 -34.44 -0.65
C ARG A 178 31.21 -34.71 -2.12
N CYS A 179 30.21 -35.23 -2.82
CA CYS A 179 30.37 -35.61 -4.22
C CYS A 179 30.36 -34.40 -5.14
N GLN A 180 31.18 -34.44 -6.19
CA GLN A 180 31.08 -33.50 -7.29
C GLN A 180 29.76 -33.73 -8.07
N PRO A 181 29.25 -32.71 -8.79
CA PRO A 181 28.06 -32.87 -9.62
C PRO A 181 28.18 -34.06 -10.57
N GLY A 182 27.15 -34.91 -10.62
CA GLY A 182 27.15 -36.11 -11.45
C GLY A 182 27.74 -37.36 -10.79
N TRP A 183 28.07 -37.33 -9.50
CA TRP A 183 28.53 -38.49 -8.72
C TRP A 183 27.72 -38.68 -7.44
N TRP A 184 27.59 -39.94 -7.00
CA TRP A 184 26.85 -40.31 -5.81
C TRP A 184 27.41 -41.56 -5.10
N GLY A 185 26.83 -41.84 -3.93
CA GLY A 185 27.18 -42.90 -3.00
C GLY A 185 28.14 -42.41 -1.90
N ARG A 186 28.30 -43.22 -0.85
CA ARG A 186 29.11 -42.85 0.34
C ARG A 186 30.57 -42.50 0.04
N ARG A 187 31.12 -43.00 -1.07
CA ARG A 187 32.49 -42.72 -1.55
C ARG A 187 32.52 -41.94 -2.87
N CYS A 188 31.36 -41.49 -3.35
CA CYS A 188 31.22 -40.78 -4.62
C CYS A 188 31.81 -41.53 -5.83
N SER A 189 31.69 -42.86 -5.82
CA SER A 189 32.29 -43.73 -6.85
C SER A 189 31.33 -44.06 -7.98
N PHE A 190 30.04 -43.72 -7.86
CA PHE A 190 29.03 -44.01 -8.87
C PHE A 190 28.68 -42.75 -9.65
N LYS A 191 28.73 -42.83 -10.98
CA LYS A 191 28.29 -41.75 -11.85
C LYS A 191 26.76 -41.72 -11.91
N CYS A 192 26.16 -40.52 -11.88
CA CYS A 192 24.73 -40.34 -12.06
C CYS A 192 24.32 -40.79 -13.47
N SER A 193 23.30 -41.64 -13.56
CA SER A 193 22.72 -42.13 -14.81
C SER A 193 21.38 -41.45 -15.08
N CYS A 194 21.36 -40.12 -15.05
CA CYS A 194 20.15 -39.29 -15.06
C CYS A 194 20.05 -38.39 -16.30
N ASN A 195 20.62 -38.84 -17.43
CA ASN A 195 20.74 -38.05 -18.65
C ASN A 195 21.48 -36.71 -18.37
N VAL A 196 20.84 -35.56 -18.60
CA VAL A 196 21.39 -34.21 -18.31
C VAL A 196 21.08 -33.75 -16.87
N SER A 197 20.26 -34.50 -16.14
CA SER A 197 19.77 -34.11 -14.81
C SER A 197 20.71 -34.54 -13.68
N PRO A 198 20.73 -33.80 -12.55
CA PRO A 198 21.47 -34.21 -11.36
C PRO A 198 20.85 -35.44 -10.67
N CYS A 199 21.59 -36.01 -9.71
CA CYS A 199 21.10 -37.09 -8.86
C CYS A 199 21.47 -36.84 -7.40
N ALA A 200 20.63 -37.34 -6.50
CA ALA A 200 20.84 -37.25 -5.06
C ALA A 200 22.16 -37.93 -4.67
N GLN A 201 23.04 -37.21 -3.96
CA GLN A 201 24.40 -37.67 -3.69
C GLN A 201 24.48 -38.94 -2.84
N GLU A 202 23.47 -39.24 -2.03
CA GLU A 202 23.48 -40.43 -1.17
C GLU A 202 22.84 -41.66 -1.82
N THR A 203 21.71 -41.47 -2.51
CA THR A 203 20.86 -42.55 -3.02
C THR A 203 20.99 -42.78 -4.52
N GLY A 204 21.52 -41.81 -5.27
CA GLY A 204 21.62 -41.87 -6.73
C GLY A 204 20.29 -41.65 -7.46
N LYS A 205 19.21 -41.34 -6.73
CA LYS A 205 17.90 -41.05 -7.33
C LYS A 205 17.98 -39.78 -8.17
N CYS A 206 17.48 -39.84 -9.39
CA CYS A 206 17.52 -38.72 -10.32
C CYS A 206 16.57 -37.59 -9.90
N GLU A 207 17.03 -36.36 -10.09
CA GLU A 207 16.30 -35.12 -9.84
C GLU A 207 16.10 -34.41 -11.18
N CYS A 208 14.99 -34.71 -11.86
CA CYS A 208 14.81 -34.28 -13.24
C CYS A 208 14.69 -32.77 -13.37
N LEU A 209 15.45 -32.21 -14.32
CA LEU A 209 15.32 -30.82 -14.74
C LEU A 209 13.93 -30.57 -15.36
N PRO A 210 13.44 -29.31 -15.33
CA PRO A 210 12.19 -28.95 -15.99
C PRO A 210 12.14 -29.43 -17.44
N GLY A 211 11.01 -30.03 -17.82
CA GLY A 211 10.82 -30.60 -19.17
C GLY A 211 11.30 -32.04 -19.34
N TYR A 212 11.82 -32.70 -18.30
CA TYR A 212 12.18 -34.11 -18.31
C TYR A 212 11.49 -34.90 -17.21
N TRP A 213 11.26 -36.19 -17.46
CA TRP A 213 10.62 -37.09 -16.50
C TRP A 213 11.08 -38.53 -16.65
N GLY A 214 10.70 -39.34 -15.67
CA GLY A 214 11.01 -40.77 -15.59
C GLY A 214 12.18 -41.07 -14.63
N PRO A 215 12.45 -42.35 -14.36
CA PRO A 215 13.40 -42.76 -13.33
C PRO A 215 14.84 -42.33 -13.62
N ALA A 216 15.18 -42.07 -14.89
CA ALA A 216 16.49 -41.63 -15.35
C ALA A 216 16.43 -40.27 -16.08
N CYS A 217 15.31 -39.53 -15.97
CA CYS A 217 15.08 -38.28 -16.68
C CYS A 217 15.31 -38.38 -18.21
N GLN A 218 14.99 -39.55 -18.75
CA GLN A 218 15.26 -39.91 -20.14
C GLN A 218 14.15 -39.49 -21.09
N ARG A 219 12.95 -39.16 -20.57
CA ARG A 219 11.80 -38.77 -21.37
C ARG A 219 11.62 -37.27 -21.31
N ARG A 220 11.34 -36.65 -22.46
CA ARG A 220 10.96 -35.25 -22.54
C ARG A 220 9.45 -35.12 -22.25
N CYS A 221 9.07 -34.05 -21.57
CA CYS A 221 7.69 -33.69 -21.35
C CYS A 221 7.06 -33.12 -22.61
N ASP A 222 5.78 -33.43 -22.83
CA ASP A 222 4.98 -33.00 -23.99
C ASP A 222 3.84 -32.06 -23.54
N CYS A 223 4.09 -31.20 -22.55
CA CYS A 223 3.12 -30.22 -22.09
C CYS A 223 3.38 -28.91 -22.85
N GLU A 224 2.44 -28.46 -23.67
CA GLU A 224 2.58 -27.23 -24.47
C GLU A 224 2.31 -25.98 -23.62
N HIS A 225 1.11 -25.88 -23.04
CA HIS A 225 0.72 -24.83 -22.08
C HIS A 225 0.60 -25.40 -20.66
N GLY A 226 1.72 -25.82 -20.08
CA GLY A 226 1.69 -26.48 -18.78
C GLY A 226 3.04 -26.95 -18.26
N SER A 227 3.01 -27.45 -17.02
CA SER A 227 4.17 -28.05 -16.36
C SER A 227 4.01 -29.56 -16.21
N CYS A 228 5.10 -30.28 -16.08
CA CYS A 228 5.13 -31.74 -16.14
C CYS A 228 5.66 -32.33 -14.84
N SER A 229 5.02 -33.37 -14.33
CA SER A 229 5.51 -34.12 -13.16
C SER A 229 6.81 -34.85 -13.50
N PRO A 230 7.91 -34.63 -12.77
CA PRO A 230 9.18 -35.30 -13.04
C PRO A 230 9.13 -36.82 -12.79
N ALA A 231 8.19 -37.28 -11.95
CA ALA A 231 8.04 -38.70 -11.64
C ALA A 231 7.21 -39.44 -12.69
N THR A 232 6.08 -38.88 -13.12
CA THR A 232 5.08 -39.58 -13.94
C THR A 232 4.95 -39.05 -15.36
N GLY A 233 5.47 -37.86 -15.65
CA GLY A 233 5.28 -37.19 -16.93
C GLY A 233 3.91 -36.56 -17.12
N HIS A 234 3.04 -36.59 -16.10
CA HIS A 234 1.69 -36.03 -16.18
C HIS A 234 1.74 -34.49 -16.27
N CYS A 235 0.98 -33.91 -17.18
CA CYS A 235 0.90 -32.47 -17.38
C CYS A 235 -0.13 -31.83 -16.45
N THR A 236 0.27 -30.75 -15.79
CA THR A 236 -0.61 -29.80 -15.12
C THR A 236 -0.73 -28.57 -16.02
N CYS A 237 -1.91 -28.39 -16.60
CA CYS A 237 -2.15 -27.32 -17.58
C CYS A 237 -2.28 -25.95 -16.92
N GLU A 238 -1.79 -24.94 -17.63
CA GLU A 238 -2.06 -23.54 -17.32
C GLU A 238 -3.56 -23.25 -17.43
N PRO A 239 -4.07 -22.23 -16.73
CA PRO A 239 -5.48 -21.86 -16.81
C PRO A 239 -5.90 -21.51 -18.24
N GLY A 240 -7.01 -22.07 -18.69
CA GLY A 240 -7.47 -21.91 -20.08
C GLY A 240 -7.12 -23.06 -21.01
N TYR A 241 -6.37 -24.06 -20.54
CA TYR A 241 -6.01 -25.24 -21.32
C TYR A 241 -6.35 -26.55 -20.60
N GLN A 242 -6.61 -27.58 -21.39
CA GLN A 242 -6.89 -28.95 -20.96
C GLN A 242 -6.28 -29.98 -21.92
N GLY A 243 -6.57 -31.25 -21.64
CA GLY A 243 -6.03 -32.39 -22.36
C GLY A 243 -4.73 -32.90 -21.74
N ARG A 244 -4.30 -34.09 -22.17
CA ARG A 244 -3.10 -34.75 -21.60
C ARG A 244 -1.81 -33.98 -21.82
N SER A 245 -1.74 -33.21 -22.91
CA SER A 245 -0.57 -32.41 -23.34
C SER A 245 -0.83 -30.89 -23.24
N CYS A 246 -1.95 -30.46 -22.66
CA CYS A 246 -2.30 -29.04 -22.49
C CYS A 246 -2.31 -28.22 -23.79
N ARG A 247 -2.79 -28.83 -24.88
CA ARG A 247 -2.88 -28.19 -26.20
C ARG A 247 -4.27 -27.63 -26.50
N GLU A 248 -5.28 -28.21 -25.86
CA GLU A 248 -6.68 -27.90 -26.14
C GLU A 248 -7.09 -26.70 -25.28
N PRO A 249 -7.58 -25.60 -25.86
CA PRO A 249 -8.14 -24.50 -25.09
C PRO A 249 -9.44 -24.94 -24.39
N CYS A 250 -9.78 -24.27 -23.28
CA CYS A 250 -11.02 -24.53 -22.59
C CYS A 250 -12.22 -24.25 -23.50
N PRO A 251 -13.25 -25.11 -23.47
CA PRO A 251 -14.50 -24.84 -24.18
C PRO A 251 -15.20 -23.62 -23.56
N ALA A 252 -16.04 -22.95 -24.35
CA ALA A 252 -16.83 -21.82 -23.87
C ALA A 252 -17.65 -22.23 -22.63
N GLY A 253 -17.68 -21.35 -21.62
CA GLY A 253 -18.33 -21.64 -20.34
C GLY A 253 -17.45 -22.33 -19.30
N LYS A 254 -16.19 -22.69 -19.62
CA LYS A 254 -15.25 -23.30 -18.67
C LYS A 254 -13.95 -22.52 -18.53
N TYR A 255 -13.33 -22.62 -17.35
CA TYR A 255 -12.09 -21.92 -17.01
C TYR A 255 -11.27 -22.66 -15.95
N GLY A 256 -10.08 -22.14 -15.66
CA GLY A 256 -9.13 -22.67 -14.70
C GLY A 256 -8.20 -23.73 -15.31
N SER A 257 -7.29 -24.26 -14.48
CA SER A 257 -6.41 -25.35 -14.89
C SER A 257 -7.21 -26.61 -15.18
N GLN A 258 -6.98 -27.25 -16.32
CA GLN A 258 -7.74 -28.43 -16.78
C GLN A 258 -9.25 -28.16 -16.95
N CYS A 259 -9.67 -26.89 -17.05
CA CYS A 259 -11.06 -26.50 -17.32
C CYS A 259 -12.10 -27.14 -16.37
N VAL A 260 -11.76 -27.32 -15.10
CA VAL A 260 -12.64 -27.98 -14.11
C VAL A 260 -13.77 -27.05 -13.67
N HIS A 261 -13.56 -25.73 -13.73
CA HIS A 261 -14.56 -24.75 -13.31
C HIS A 261 -15.41 -24.30 -14.49
N SER A 262 -16.63 -23.86 -14.19
CA SER A 262 -17.57 -23.32 -15.19
C SER A 262 -17.98 -21.92 -14.80
N CYS A 263 -18.06 -21.01 -15.76
CA CYS A 263 -18.72 -19.71 -15.59
C CYS A 263 -20.20 -19.83 -15.93
N GLY A 264 -21.00 -18.85 -15.54
CA GLY A 264 -22.44 -18.82 -15.73
C GLY A 264 -22.85 -18.19 -17.06
N SER A 265 -23.93 -17.42 -17.03
CA SER A 265 -24.60 -16.86 -18.20
C SER A 265 -23.92 -15.58 -18.70
N CYS A 266 -22.67 -15.68 -19.20
CA CYS A 266 -21.98 -14.55 -19.81
C CYS A 266 -22.73 -14.06 -21.08
N LYS A 267 -22.72 -12.74 -21.32
CA LYS A 267 -23.41 -12.10 -22.46
C LYS A 267 -22.89 -12.66 -23.80
N ARG A 268 -23.83 -12.98 -24.72
CA ARG A 268 -23.56 -13.57 -26.06
C ARG A 268 -22.79 -14.90 -26.04
N SER A 269 -22.83 -15.64 -24.93
CA SER A 269 -22.13 -16.94 -24.78
C SER A 269 -20.63 -16.87 -25.08
N GLN A 270 -20.02 -15.68 -24.88
CA GLN A 270 -18.59 -15.49 -25.05
C GLN A 270 -17.83 -16.31 -23.99
N PRO A 271 -16.61 -16.79 -24.31
CA PRO A 271 -15.76 -17.44 -23.32
C PRO A 271 -15.49 -16.48 -22.16
N CYS A 272 -15.67 -16.95 -20.92
CA CYS A 272 -15.21 -16.23 -19.75
C CYS A 272 -13.67 -16.25 -19.68
N SER A 273 -13.12 -15.38 -18.83
CA SER A 273 -11.68 -15.34 -18.57
C SER A 273 -11.15 -16.75 -18.21
N PRO A 274 -10.07 -17.22 -18.88
CA PRO A 274 -9.55 -18.57 -18.68
C PRO A 274 -8.94 -18.80 -17.30
N VAL A 275 -8.60 -17.72 -16.57
CA VAL A 275 -7.93 -17.79 -15.27
C VAL A 275 -8.92 -17.90 -14.13
N ASP A 276 -9.88 -16.99 -14.06
CA ASP A 276 -10.77 -16.77 -12.93
C ASP A 276 -12.27 -16.87 -13.28
N GLY A 277 -12.60 -17.06 -14.56
CA GLY A 277 -13.97 -17.25 -15.01
C GLY A 277 -14.79 -15.97 -15.11
N PHE A 278 -14.15 -14.81 -14.97
CA PHE A 278 -14.80 -13.51 -15.06
C PHE A 278 -15.51 -13.30 -16.41
N CYS A 279 -16.76 -12.82 -16.37
CA CYS A 279 -17.51 -12.34 -17.52
C CYS A 279 -17.49 -10.80 -17.55
N LEU A 280 -17.21 -10.19 -18.70
CA LEU A 280 -17.31 -8.72 -18.87
C LEU A 280 -18.73 -8.17 -18.64
N ALA A 281 -19.74 -8.97 -18.98
CA ALA A 281 -21.14 -8.65 -18.74
C ALA A 281 -21.96 -9.94 -18.66
N CYS A 282 -23.02 -9.91 -17.85
CA CYS A 282 -24.00 -10.99 -17.74
C CYS A 282 -25.13 -10.83 -18.76
N GLN A 283 -25.81 -11.93 -19.06
CA GLN A 283 -27.12 -11.87 -19.68
C GLN A 283 -28.13 -11.21 -18.72
N PRO A 284 -29.18 -10.54 -19.23
CA PRO A 284 -30.25 -10.01 -18.39
C PRO A 284 -30.81 -11.08 -17.45
N GLY A 285 -31.07 -10.71 -16.20
CA GLY A 285 -31.53 -11.62 -15.15
C GLY A 285 -30.44 -12.33 -14.36
N TRP A 286 -29.16 -12.10 -14.69
CA TRP A 286 -28.01 -12.65 -13.98
C TRP A 286 -27.08 -11.56 -13.46
N ASN A 287 -26.47 -11.83 -12.31
CA ASN A 287 -25.56 -10.97 -11.58
C ASN A 287 -24.31 -11.75 -11.14
N GLY A 288 -23.35 -11.01 -10.58
CA GLY A 288 -22.08 -11.53 -10.11
C GLY A 288 -21.03 -11.57 -11.22
N THR A 289 -19.76 -11.59 -10.83
CA THR A 289 -18.62 -11.59 -11.77
C THR A 289 -18.54 -12.84 -12.65
N LEU A 290 -19.14 -13.94 -12.18
CA LEU A 290 -19.25 -15.22 -12.88
C LEU A 290 -20.61 -15.40 -13.57
N CYS A 291 -21.55 -14.46 -13.43
CA CYS A 291 -22.92 -14.54 -13.96
C CYS A 291 -23.67 -15.81 -13.57
N LYS A 292 -23.47 -16.29 -12.33
CA LYS A 292 -24.12 -17.49 -11.77
C LYS A 292 -25.27 -17.17 -10.83
N ASP A 293 -25.39 -15.92 -10.42
CA ASP A 293 -26.38 -15.52 -9.44
C ASP A 293 -27.57 -14.94 -10.20
N PRO A 294 -28.80 -15.43 -10.01
CA PRO A 294 -29.97 -14.76 -10.56
C PRO A 294 -30.15 -13.38 -9.90
N CYS A 295 -30.87 -12.47 -10.56
CA CYS A 295 -31.22 -11.20 -9.94
C CYS A 295 -31.95 -11.42 -8.60
N ALA A 296 -31.64 -10.55 -7.63
CA ALA A 296 -32.33 -10.55 -6.35
C ALA A 296 -33.84 -10.30 -6.56
N PRO A 297 -34.72 -10.86 -5.72
CA PRO A 297 -36.15 -10.59 -5.79
C PRO A 297 -36.42 -9.08 -5.78
N GLY A 298 -37.28 -8.62 -6.69
CA GLY A 298 -37.58 -7.20 -6.84
C GLY A 298 -36.67 -6.43 -7.80
N PHE A 299 -35.71 -7.09 -8.47
CA PHE A 299 -34.85 -6.48 -9.49
C PHE A 299 -34.78 -7.33 -10.77
N HIS A 300 -34.59 -6.68 -11.91
CA HIS A 300 -34.49 -7.31 -13.22
C HIS A 300 -33.54 -6.57 -14.17
N GLY A 301 -33.36 -7.14 -15.37
CA GLY A 301 -32.67 -6.50 -16.50
C GLY A 301 -31.15 -6.72 -16.50
N ASP A 302 -30.45 -5.90 -17.30
CA ASP A 302 -28.98 -5.91 -17.39
C ASP A 302 -28.37 -5.47 -16.05
N GLY A 303 -27.55 -6.34 -15.44
CA GLY A 303 -26.88 -6.07 -14.16
C GLY A 303 -27.82 -5.97 -12.95
N CYS A 304 -29.08 -6.38 -13.08
CA CYS A 304 -30.09 -6.34 -12.00
C CYS A 304 -30.27 -4.95 -11.38
N LEU A 305 -30.18 -3.90 -12.21
CA LEU A 305 -30.28 -2.51 -11.76
C LEU A 305 -31.70 -1.95 -11.84
N GLN A 306 -32.62 -2.64 -12.52
CA GLN A 306 -33.99 -2.15 -12.72
C GLN A 306 -34.89 -2.72 -11.62
N PRO A 307 -35.59 -1.89 -10.83
CA PRO A 307 -36.55 -2.39 -9.85
C PRO A 307 -37.77 -2.99 -10.54
N CYS A 308 -38.34 -4.03 -9.97
CA CYS A 308 -39.58 -4.61 -10.45
C CYS A 308 -40.71 -3.56 -10.39
N PRO A 309 -41.63 -3.59 -11.37
CA PRO A 309 -42.77 -2.69 -11.41
C PRO A 309 -43.84 -3.10 -10.38
N ARG A 310 -45.05 -2.54 -10.50
CA ARG A 310 -46.19 -2.77 -9.59
C ARG A 310 -46.83 -4.15 -9.78
N CYS A 311 -46.04 -5.20 -9.55
CA CYS A 311 -46.52 -6.56 -9.47
C CYS A 311 -47.42 -6.73 -8.25
N LEU A 312 -48.46 -7.56 -8.39
CA LEU A 312 -49.45 -7.81 -7.35
C LEU A 312 -48.78 -8.08 -6.00
N HIS A 313 -49.11 -7.29 -4.98
CA HIS A 313 -48.57 -7.43 -3.61
C HIS A 313 -47.03 -7.45 -3.50
N GLY A 314 -46.31 -6.90 -4.48
CA GLY A 314 -44.85 -6.89 -4.49
C GLY A 314 -44.21 -8.24 -4.83
N GLU A 315 -44.94 -9.15 -5.49
CA GLU A 315 -44.38 -10.39 -6.03
C GLU A 315 -43.20 -10.12 -6.98
N PRO A 316 -42.18 -11.00 -7.01
CA PRO A 316 -41.02 -10.82 -7.86
C PRO A 316 -41.41 -10.89 -9.34
N CYS A 317 -40.92 -9.92 -10.12
CA CYS A 317 -41.03 -9.94 -11.57
C CYS A 317 -40.03 -10.92 -12.21
N ASP A 318 -40.26 -11.28 -13.47
CA ASP A 318 -39.32 -12.06 -14.25
C ASP A 318 -37.95 -11.34 -14.31
N PRO A 319 -36.84 -12.00 -13.92
CA PRO A 319 -35.56 -11.32 -13.74
C PRO A 319 -34.94 -10.86 -15.07
N GLN A 320 -35.32 -11.46 -16.20
CA GLN A 320 -34.78 -11.08 -17.52
C GLN A 320 -35.56 -9.91 -18.13
N THR A 321 -36.90 -10.00 -18.08
CA THR A 321 -37.82 -9.11 -18.82
C THR A 321 -38.47 -8.04 -17.95
N GLY A 322 -38.53 -8.25 -16.62
CA GLY A 322 -39.27 -7.38 -15.69
C GLY A 322 -40.78 -7.58 -15.72
N SER A 323 -41.26 -8.67 -16.33
CA SER A 323 -42.69 -8.91 -16.49
C SER A 323 -43.29 -9.50 -15.22
N CYS A 324 -44.49 -9.07 -14.84
CA CYS A 324 -45.26 -9.65 -13.73
C CYS A 324 -46.30 -10.63 -14.27
N LEU A 325 -46.61 -11.67 -13.50
CA LEU A 325 -47.74 -12.55 -13.81
C LEU A 325 -49.09 -11.82 -13.65
N ARG A 326 -49.19 -10.95 -12.64
CA ARG A 326 -50.35 -10.09 -12.35
C ARG A 326 -49.89 -8.74 -11.81
N CYS A 327 -50.65 -7.69 -12.13
CA CYS A 327 -50.40 -6.32 -11.67
C CYS A 327 -51.25 -5.99 -10.44
N ASP A 328 -50.82 -4.98 -9.67
CA ASP A 328 -51.72 -4.35 -8.70
C ASP A 328 -52.95 -3.74 -9.39
N PRO A 329 -54.11 -3.66 -8.72
CA PRO A 329 -55.31 -3.05 -9.27
C PRO A 329 -55.07 -1.63 -9.79
N GLY A 330 -55.66 -1.29 -10.94
CA GLY A 330 -55.46 -0.01 -11.63
C GLY A 330 -54.25 0.05 -12.56
N TRP A 331 -53.50 -1.05 -12.69
CA TRP A 331 -52.36 -1.20 -13.59
C TRP A 331 -52.52 -2.39 -14.54
N THR A 332 -51.93 -2.30 -15.73
CA THR A 332 -52.03 -3.32 -16.77
C THR A 332 -50.77 -3.42 -17.63
N GLY A 333 -50.74 -4.45 -18.48
CA GLY A 333 -49.63 -4.82 -19.34
C GLY A 333 -48.59 -5.71 -18.66
N PRO A 334 -47.66 -6.29 -19.43
CA PRO A 334 -46.70 -7.27 -18.92
C PRO A 334 -45.77 -6.70 -17.85
N SER A 335 -45.43 -5.42 -17.92
CA SER A 335 -44.56 -4.73 -16.95
C SER A 335 -45.33 -3.84 -15.98
N CYS A 336 -46.67 -3.93 -15.88
CA CYS A 336 -47.50 -3.20 -14.93
C CYS A 336 -47.19 -1.69 -14.80
N ASN A 337 -46.75 -1.06 -15.89
CA ASN A 337 -46.29 0.33 -15.92
C ASN A 337 -47.33 1.27 -16.56
N ASN A 338 -48.41 0.69 -17.10
CA ASN A 338 -49.51 1.44 -17.69
C ASN A 338 -50.69 1.41 -16.73
N SER A 339 -51.32 2.56 -16.49
CA SER A 339 -52.60 2.60 -15.77
C SER A 339 -53.71 2.01 -16.64
N CYS A 340 -54.82 1.62 -16.01
CA CYS A 340 -55.99 1.13 -16.74
C CYS A 340 -56.45 2.12 -17.82
N PRO A 341 -56.85 1.62 -19.00
CA PRO A 341 -57.39 2.47 -20.04
C PRO A 341 -58.67 3.16 -19.56
N LEU A 342 -58.93 4.35 -20.11
CA LEU A 342 -60.09 5.17 -19.75
C LEU A 342 -61.39 4.34 -19.83
N GLY A 343 -62.20 4.42 -18.77
CA GLY A 343 -63.46 3.69 -18.66
C GLY A 343 -63.34 2.30 -18.03
N THR A 344 -62.15 1.89 -17.55
CA THR A 344 -61.96 0.61 -16.85
C THR A 344 -61.22 0.77 -15.53
N PHE A 345 -61.45 -0.15 -14.58
CA PHE A 345 -60.81 -0.13 -13.26
C PHE A 345 -60.60 -1.54 -12.68
N GLY A 346 -59.87 -1.59 -11.57
CA GLY A 346 -59.68 -2.78 -10.73
C GLY A 346 -58.62 -3.75 -11.23
N ASP A 347 -58.68 -5.00 -10.76
CA ASP A 347 -57.74 -6.07 -11.13
C ASP A 347 -57.83 -6.39 -12.62
N GLY A 348 -56.69 -6.34 -13.33
CA GLY A 348 -56.62 -6.57 -14.77
C GLY A 348 -57.43 -5.60 -15.64
N CYS A 349 -57.91 -4.48 -15.08
CA CYS A 349 -58.79 -3.52 -15.76
C CYS A 349 -60.05 -4.16 -16.35
N GLN A 350 -60.57 -5.19 -15.69
CA GLN A 350 -61.69 -5.99 -16.21
C GLN A 350 -63.07 -5.40 -15.87
N PHE A 351 -63.13 -4.41 -14.97
CA PHE A 351 -64.38 -3.77 -14.55
C PHE A 351 -64.61 -2.46 -15.30
N LEU A 352 -65.86 -2.18 -15.68
CA LEU A 352 -66.24 -0.95 -16.38
C LEU A 352 -66.57 0.16 -15.38
N CYS A 353 -66.01 1.35 -15.60
CA CYS A 353 -66.28 2.51 -14.78
C CYS A 353 -67.74 2.96 -14.86
N PRO A 354 -68.32 3.44 -13.74
CA PRO A 354 -69.59 4.13 -13.76
C PRO A 354 -69.49 5.45 -14.55
N GLU A 355 -70.63 5.99 -14.95
CA GLU A 355 -70.69 7.28 -15.63
C GLU A 355 -70.37 8.42 -14.65
N CYS A 356 -69.22 9.07 -14.85
CA CYS A 356 -68.79 10.25 -14.09
C CYS A 356 -69.02 11.50 -14.96
N VAL A 357 -70.09 12.25 -14.71
CA VAL A 357 -70.53 13.38 -15.56
C VAL A 357 -69.48 14.49 -15.59
N SER A 358 -69.11 14.98 -14.41
CA SER A 358 -68.12 16.05 -14.22
C SER A 358 -66.92 15.53 -13.42
N GLY A 359 -66.29 14.46 -13.90
CA GLY A 359 -65.24 13.76 -13.17
C GLY A 359 -64.48 12.71 -13.99
N SER A 360 -63.58 12.01 -13.32
CA SER A 360 -62.88 10.84 -13.86
C SER A 360 -62.97 9.67 -12.90
N CYS A 361 -63.13 8.46 -13.42
CA CYS A 361 -63.13 7.24 -12.62
C CYS A 361 -61.73 6.91 -12.09
N ASP A 362 -61.62 6.58 -10.81
CA ASP A 362 -60.39 6.06 -10.19
C ASP A 362 -60.06 4.67 -10.78
N PRO A 363 -58.88 4.47 -11.41
CA PRO A 363 -58.52 3.21 -12.03
C PRO A 363 -58.35 2.06 -11.02
N VAL A 364 -58.10 2.35 -9.73
CA VAL A 364 -57.93 1.34 -8.67
C VAL A 364 -59.28 0.94 -8.10
N THR A 365 -60.10 1.91 -7.69
CA THR A 365 -61.33 1.66 -6.91
C THR A 365 -62.61 1.70 -7.73
N GLY A 366 -62.60 2.35 -8.89
CA GLY A 366 -63.79 2.56 -9.74
C GLY A 366 -64.68 3.71 -9.30
N VAL A 367 -64.35 4.41 -8.21
CA VAL A 367 -65.12 5.53 -7.67
C VAL A 367 -64.87 6.78 -8.52
N CYS A 368 -65.92 7.57 -8.78
CA CYS A 368 -65.76 8.84 -9.49
C CYS A 368 -65.00 9.86 -8.64
N ILE A 369 -63.95 10.44 -9.22
CA ILE A 369 -63.21 11.59 -8.72
C ILE A 369 -63.79 12.82 -9.42
N CYS A 370 -64.58 13.60 -8.69
CA CYS A 370 -65.26 14.77 -9.20
C CYS A 370 -64.31 15.95 -9.37
N GLN A 371 -64.46 16.66 -10.49
CA GLN A 371 -63.78 17.91 -10.74
C GLN A 371 -64.19 18.96 -9.69
N ALA A 372 -63.38 20.00 -9.55
CA ALA A 372 -63.67 21.06 -8.58
C ALA A 372 -65.05 21.68 -8.81
N GLY A 373 -65.84 21.80 -7.74
CA GLY A 373 -67.20 22.32 -7.80
C GLY A 373 -68.30 21.26 -7.87
N TYR A 374 -67.95 19.98 -8.02
CA TYR A 374 -68.91 18.88 -8.14
C TYR A 374 -68.66 17.77 -7.11
N TRP A 375 -69.72 17.06 -6.72
CA TRP A 375 -69.69 15.91 -5.81
C TRP A 375 -70.83 14.91 -6.11
N GLY A 376 -70.90 13.86 -5.30
CA GLY A 376 -71.83 12.74 -5.45
C GLY A 376 -71.19 11.55 -6.17
N GLU A 377 -71.86 10.40 -6.16
CA GLU A 377 -71.34 9.14 -6.70
C GLU A 377 -71.00 9.20 -8.21
N SER A 378 -71.75 10.02 -8.97
CA SER A 378 -71.55 10.24 -10.41
C SER A 378 -71.10 11.66 -10.77
N CYS A 379 -70.74 12.49 -9.78
CA CYS A 379 -70.33 13.89 -9.98
C CYS A 379 -71.39 14.75 -10.70
N ASN A 380 -72.67 14.51 -10.42
CA ASN A 380 -73.79 15.22 -11.05
C ASN A 380 -74.19 16.47 -10.25
N ASP A 381 -73.91 16.49 -8.94
CA ASP A 381 -74.34 17.55 -8.05
C ASP A 381 -73.22 18.58 -7.84
N THR A 382 -73.57 19.87 -7.74
CA THR A 382 -72.63 20.92 -7.34
C THR A 382 -72.36 20.88 -5.83
N CYS A 383 -71.19 21.35 -5.40
CA CYS A 383 -70.79 21.32 -3.99
C CYS A 383 -71.88 21.82 -3.05
N PRO A 384 -72.09 21.13 -1.91
CA PRO A 384 -72.99 21.61 -0.88
C PRO A 384 -72.45 22.93 -0.30
N GLU A 385 -73.36 23.77 0.20
CA GLU A 385 -72.96 25.04 0.81
C GLU A 385 -71.94 24.82 1.93
N GLY A 386 -70.87 25.61 1.93
CA GLY A 386 -69.78 25.43 2.88
C GLY A 386 -68.65 24.54 2.41
N TYR A 387 -68.67 24.02 1.18
CA TYR A 387 -67.61 23.18 0.63
C TYR A 387 -67.22 23.57 -0.80
N PHE A 388 -65.95 23.32 -1.16
CA PHE A 388 -65.39 23.60 -2.48
C PHE A 388 -64.22 22.66 -2.85
N GLY A 389 -63.76 22.74 -4.09
CA GLY A 389 -62.62 21.97 -4.61
C GLY A 389 -63.01 20.58 -5.13
N VAL A 390 -62.00 19.74 -5.44
CA VAL A 390 -62.23 18.37 -5.97
C VAL A 390 -62.97 17.52 -4.93
N ASN A 391 -63.97 16.76 -5.38
CA ASN A 391 -64.90 16.03 -4.50
C ASN A 391 -65.51 16.90 -3.37
N CYS A 392 -65.51 18.23 -3.50
CA CYS A 392 -65.93 19.18 -2.46
C CYS A 392 -65.30 18.89 -1.08
N SER A 393 -64.05 18.43 -1.07
CA SER A 393 -63.40 17.95 0.15
C SER A 393 -62.86 19.08 1.05
N SER A 394 -62.89 20.34 0.58
CA SER A 394 -62.42 21.50 1.34
C SER A 394 -63.59 22.32 1.87
N SER A 395 -63.49 22.84 3.10
CA SER A 395 -64.55 23.67 3.69
C SER A 395 -64.33 25.17 3.45
N CYS A 396 -65.41 25.90 3.16
CA CYS A 396 -65.41 27.35 3.01
C CYS A 396 -65.09 28.05 4.34
N GLN A 397 -64.19 29.03 4.32
CA GLN A 397 -63.83 29.85 5.48
C GLN A 397 -64.49 31.23 5.45
N CYS A 398 -65.67 31.35 4.84
CA CYS A 398 -66.39 32.62 4.70
C CYS A 398 -67.29 32.89 5.91
N SER A 399 -67.48 34.17 6.25
CA SER A 399 -68.28 34.61 7.41
C SER A 399 -69.77 34.23 7.33
N ARG A 400 -70.29 33.93 6.14
CA ARG A 400 -71.65 33.41 5.90
C ARG A 400 -71.69 31.93 5.49
N GLY A 401 -70.56 31.24 5.49
CA GLY A 401 -70.46 29.83 5.09
C GLY A 401 -70.57 29.55 3.59
N THR A 402 -70.99 30.51 2.75
CA THR A 402 -71.07 30.32 1.29
C THR A 402 -69.82 30.83 0.58
N CYS A 403 -69.27 30.01 -0.32
CA CYS A 403 -68.13 30.33 -1.17
C CYS A 403 -68.30 29.75 -2.58
N ASP A 404 -67.49 30.20 -3.53
CA ASP A 404 -67.45 29.65 -4.89
C ASP A 404 -67.13 28.14 -4.82
N PRO A 405 -67.95 27.26 -5.43
CA PRO A 405 -67.80 25.82 -5.28
C PRO A 405 -66.53 25.27 -5.95
N VAL A 406 -65.97 25.98 -6.94
CA VAL A 406 -64.76 25.56 -7.67
C VAL A 406 -63.51 26.09 -6.98
N GLN A 407 -63.47 27.40 -6.70
CA GLN A 407 -62.25 28.09 -6.24
C GLN A 407 -62.23 28.36 -4.73
N GLY A 408 -63.40 28.41 -4.07
CA GLY A 408 -63.52 28.70 -2.64
C GLY A 408 -63.61 30.19 -2.30
N ASP A 409 -63.80 31.07 -3.28
CA ASP A 409 -63.84 32.52 -3.09
C ASP A 409 -65.14 33.00 -2.42
N CYS A 410 -65.04 33.95 -1.47
CA CYS A 410 -66.21 34.47 -0.76
C CYS A 410 -66.93 35.57 -1.56
N PRO A 411 -68.29 35.61 -1.58
CA PRO A 411 -69.04 36.69 -2.20
C PRO A 411 -68.76 38.02 -1.47
N ILE A 412 -68.29 39.02 -2.22
CA ILE A 412 -67.98 40.36 -1.72
C ILE A 412 -69.30 41.05 -1.35
N SER A 413 -69.60 41.15 -0.04
CA SER A 413 -70.76 41.89 0.44
C SER A 413 -70.53 43.39 0.22
N HIS A 414 -71.22 43.98 -0.76
CA HIS A 414 -71.19 45.41 -1.09
C HIS A 414 -71.83 46.29 0.00
N THR A 415 -71.23 46.33 1.19
CA THR A 415 -71.49 47.39 2.19
C THR A 415 -70.23 47.58 3.03
N GLY A 416 -69.34 48.47 2.58
CA GLY A 416 -68.29 49.04 3.43
C GLY A 416 -66.86 48.99 2.89
N LEU A 417 -66.57 49.75 1.81
CA LEU A 417 -65.33 50.47 1.47
C LEU A 417 -65.41 50.79 -0.04
N LYS A 418 -65.94 51.92 -0.53
CA LYS A 418 -65.36 53.27 -0.41
C LYS A 418 -63.93 53.19 0.13
N ASP A 419 -62.97 52.92 -0.75
CA ASP A 419 -61.84 53.85 -1.02
C ASP A 419 -60.69 53.18 -1.78
N HIS A 420 -60.81 52.96 -3.11
CA HIS A 420 -59.64 52.66 -3.95
C HIS A 420 -59.70 53.32 -5.35
N GLY A 421 -60.45 54.43 -5.47
CA GLY A 421 -60.26 55.38 -6.59
C GLY A 421 -58.96 56.18 -6.48
N ALA A 422 -58.26 56.09 -5.35
CA ALA A 422 -57.04 56.86 -5.05
C ALA A 422 -55.72 56.07 -5.23
N LEU A 423 -55.74 54.75 -5.42
CA LEU A 423 -54.50 53.97 -5.60
C LEU A 423 -54.04 53.84 -7.06
N ALA A 424 -54.92 54.04 -8.05
CA ALA A 424 -54.54 54.05 -9.46
C ALA A 424 -53.77 55.34 -9.84
N ALA A 425 -54.06 56.47 -9.19
CA ALA A 425 -53.38 57.74 -9.45
C ALA A 425 -51.98 57.83 -8.78
N ALA A 426 -51.72 57.08 -7.72
CA ALA A 426 -50.43 57.09 -7.02
C ALA A 426 -49.34 56.24 -7.70
N ILE A 427 -49.72 55.29 -8.56
CA ILE A 427 -48.77 54.40 -9.26
C ILE A 427 -48.54 54.85 -10.71
N LEU A 428 -49.57 55.39 -11.38
CA LEU A 428 -49.45 55.81 -12.78
C LEU A 428 -48.60 57.08 -12.96
N VAL A 429 -48.62 58.02 -12.00
CA VAL A 429 -47.84 59.27 -12.07
C VAL A 429 -46.32 59.04 -11.98
N PRO A 430 -45.78 58.25 -11.02
CA PRO A 430 -44.35 57.95 -10.98
C PRO A 430 -43.88 57.05 -12.12
N VAL A 431 -44.71 56.14 -12.64
CA VAL A 431 -44.36 55.29 -13.80
C VAL A 431 -44.30 56.10 -15.10
N LEU A 432 -45.20 57.08 -15.28
CA LEU A 432 -45.17 57.98 -16.43
C LEU A 432 -43.96 58.94 -16.38
N LEU A 433 -43.59 59.41 -15.19
CA LEU A 433 -42.36 60.20 -14.96
C LEU A 433 -41.09 59.39 -15.23
N LEU A 434 -41.04 58.11 -14.83
CA LEU A 434 -39.92 57.20 -15.13
C LEU A 434 -39.78 56.93 -16.64
N LEU A 435 -40.89 56.74 -17.36
CA LEU A 435 -40.88 56.52 -18.80
C LEU A 435 -40.47 57.76 -19.60
N LEU A 436 -40.82 58.97 -19.14
CA LEU A 436 -40.37 60.23 -19.73
C LEU A 436 -38.86 60.49 -19.51
N CYS A 437 -38.30 60.04 -18.39
CA CYS A 437 -36.86 60.13 -18.12
C CYS A 437 -36.01 59.17 -19.00
N VAL A 438 -36.51 57.96 -19.29
CA VAL A 438 -35.80 56.99 -20.15
C VAL A 438 -35.83 57.40 -21.63
N ALA A 439 -36.88 58.11 -22.08
CA ALA A 439 -36.96 58.64 -23.43
C ALA A 439 -36.05 59.87 -23.69
N CYS A 440 -35.59 60.59 -22.65
CA CYS A 440 -34.72 61.76 -22.78
C CYS A 440 -33.21 61.45 -22.79
N CYS A 441 -32.78 60.23 -22.44
CA CYS A 441 -31.33 59.89 -22.38
C CYS A 441 -30.78 59.22 -23.65
N CYS A 442 -31.57 59.03 -24.71
CA CYS A 442 -31.14 58.38 -25.95
C CYS A 442 -30.74 59.37 -27.07
N CYS A 443 -30.32 60.59 -26.72
CA CYS A 443 -29.63 61.50 -27.64
C CYS A 443 -28.13 61.49 -27.34
N GLY A 444 -27.36 60.68 -28.07
CA GLY A 444 -25.90 60.74 -28.01
C GLY A 444 -25.18 59.67 -28.82
N ALA A 445 -24.99 59.95 -30.12
CA ALA A 445 -23.97 59.39 -31.04
C ALA A 445 -24.00 57.85 -31.27
N GLY A 446 -24.26 57.32 -32.47
CA GLY A 446 -23.56 57.54 -33.74
C GLY A 446 -22.17 56.88 -33.70
N SER A 447 -21.63 56.14 -34.67
CA SER A 447 -21.99 55.60 -35.99
C SER A 447 -20.80 54.68 -36.40
N ALA A 448 -20.82 54.10 -37.61
CA ALA A 448 -19.78 53.33 -38.33
C ALA A 448 -19.81 51.80 -38.06
N ASP A 449 -20.28 50.91 -38.93
CA ASP A 449 -20.28 50.72 -40.40
C ASP A 449 -19.10 49.85 -40.93
N ALA A 450 -19.51 48.80 -41.65
CA ALA A 450 -18.93 48.04 -42.77
C ALA A 450 -17.57 47.29 -42.76
N ARG A 451 -17.68 46.06 -43.29
CA ARG A 451 -16.74 45.23 -44.10
C ARG A 451 -15.60 44.53 -43.34
N ASP A 452 -15.19 43.29 -43.67
CA ASP A 452 -15.07 42.65 -44.99
C ASP A 452 -15.12 41.09 -44.95
N ARG A 453 -15.15 40.49 -46.15
CA ARG A 453 -15.31 39.06 -46.49
C ARG A 453 -14.01 38.21 -46.47
N ALA A 454 -14.24 36.88 -46.58
CA ALA A 454 -13.41 35.78 -47.15
C ALA A 454 -12.47 35.04 -46.19
N ALA A 455 -12.15 33.74 -46.29
CA ALA A 455 -12.67 32.54 -46.97
C ALA A 455 -11.78 31.32 -46.54
N VAL A 456 -12.39 30.18 -46.12
CA VAL A 456 -11.99 28.76 -46.39
C VAL A 456 -10.70 28.19 -45.70
N PRO A 457 -10.55 26.88 -45.38
CA PRO A 457 -11.37 25.95 -44.58
C PRO A 457 -10.51 25.13 -43.53
N ASP A 458 -11.11 24.08 -42.97
CA ASP A 458 -10.54 22.81 -42.47
C ASP A 458 -10.47 22.48 -40.95
N ASP A 459 -10.88 21.23 -40.72
CA ASP A 459 -10.68 20.28 -39.60
C ASP A 459 -11.28 20.51 -38.18
N ASP A 460 -12.42 19.83 -38.00
CA ASP A 460 -12.76 18.83 -36.97
C ASP A 460 -12.52 19.08 -35.45
N VAL A 461 -13.66 19.14 -34.75
CA VAL A 461 -14.00 18.43 -33.49
C VAL A 461 -13.03 18.50 -32.30
N LEU A 462 -13.35 19.36 -31.32
CA LEU A 462 -13.37 18.98 -29.89
C LEU A 462 -14.18 19.96 -29.00
N ALA A 463 -15.43 19.61 -28.71
CA ALA A 463 -16.26 20.14 -27.62
C ALA A 463 -16.06 19.25 -26.36
N ARG A 464 -16.11 19.64 -25.08
CA ARG A 464 -16.38 20.84 -24.26
C ARG A 464 -15.70 20.54 -22.90
N MET A 465 -14.81 21.40 -22.40
CA MET A 465 -15.02 22.50 -21.44
C MET A 465 -15.67 22.18 -20.08
N LYS A 466 -14.85 22.45 -19.05
CA LYS A 466 -15.06 22.53 -17.59
C LYS A 466 -15.13 24.02 -17.22
N HIS A 467 -15.91 24.43 -16.21
CA HIS A 467 -15.85 25.65 -15.34
C HIS A 467 -17.26 25.88 -14.76
N HIS A 468 -17.58 25.97 -13.46
CA HIS A 468 -17.01 26.60 -12.26
C HIS A 468 -17.01 28.14 -12.31
N VAL A 469 -17.98 28.79 -11.66
CA VAL A 469 -17.86 30.16 -11.08
C VAL A 469 -18.77 30.32 -9.86
N GLN A 470 -18.19 30.91 -8.80
CA GLN A 470 -18.77 31.32 -7.52
C GLN A 470 -19.37 32.73 -7.54
N GLY A 471 -20.20 33.02 -6.52
CA GLY A 471 -20.27 34.31 -5.82
C GLY A 471 -21.50 35.15 -6.20
N VAL A 472 -22.20 35.82 -5.29
CA VAL A 472 -21.70 36.67 -4.20
C VAL A 472 -22.88 37.16 -3.31
N LEU A 473 -22.68 37.17 -1.97
CA LEU A 473 -23.27 38.02 -0.87
C LEU A 473 -24.80 38.01 -0.64
N ALA A 474 -25.37 38.22 0.56
CA ALA A 474 -24.91 38.32 1.95
C ALA A 474 -26.16 38.42 2.87
N ASN A 475 -25.99 37.91 4.11
CA ASN A 475 -26.41 38.49 5.40
C ASN A 475 -27.87 38.81 5.78
N LEU A 476 -28.14 38.44 7.05
CA LEU A 476 -29.09 38.96 8.05
C LEU A 476 -30.57 38.57 7.86
N SER A 477 -31.36 38.26 8.87
CA SER A 477 -31.22 37.76 10.26
C SER A 477 -32.65 37.77 10.83
N ALA A 478 -32.90 36.85 11.78
CA ALA A 478 -33.98 36.89 12.77
C ALA A 478 -35.41 36.51 12.30
N LEU A 479 -35.90 35.39 12.84
CA LEU A 479 -36.88 35.42 13.94
C LEU A 479 -36.99 34.04 14.63
N MET A 480 -36.73 34.05 15.93
CA MET A 480 -36.96 33.03 16.99
C MET A 480 -38.46 32.63 17.09
N PRO A 481 -38.91 31.62 17.89
CA PRO A 481 -38.28 31.11 19.12
C PRO A 481 -38.37 29.58 19.43
N CYS A 482 -37.64 29.25 20.49
CA CYS A 482 -37.42 27.99 21.19
C CYS A 482 -38.67 27.23 21.67
N PHE A 483 -38.55 25.90 21.74
CA PHE A 483 -38.98 25.11 22.91
C PHE A 483 -37.95 24.02 23.23
N ASN A 484 -37.61 23.96 24.52
CA ASN A 484 -36.71 23.03 25.18
C ASN A 484 -37.47 21.75 25.55
N LEU A 485 -36.84 20.57 25.46
CA LEU A 485 -37.03 19.49 26.45
C LEU A 485 -36.06 18.32 26.20
N GLY A 486 -35.28 17.98 27.23
CA GLY A 486 -35.02 16.58 27.57
C GLY A 486 -33.64 16.02 27.23
N THR A 487 -32.68 16.26 28.12
CA THR A 487 -31.49 15.42 28.28
C THR A 487 -31.83 14.03 28.83
N SER A 488 -31.22 12.97 28.29
CA SER A 488 -30.79 11.80 29.09
C SER A 488 -29.68 11.00 28.36
N LYS A 489 -28.61 10.70 29.11
CA LYS A 489 -27.42 9.95 28.71
C LYS A 489 -27.53 8.48 29.16
N LEU A 490 -27.03 7.59 28.27
CA LEU A 490 -26.27 6.34 28.53
C LEU A 490 -27.01 5.10 29.12
N PRO A 491 -26.49 3.85 29.01
CA PRO A 491 -25.12 3.45 28.64
C PRO A 491 -24.93 2.30 27.62
N LYS A 492 -23.64 2.17 27.27
CA LYS A 492 -22.95 1.07 26.59
C LYS A 492 -22.97 -0.21 27.44
N VAL A 493 -23.22 -1.36 26.83
CA VAL A 493 -23.06 -2.68 27.43
C VAL A 493 -21.84 -3.36 26.79
N THR A 494 -20.85 -3.64 27.62
CA THR A 494 -20.04 -4.87 27.57
C THR A 494 -20.69 -5.89 28.47
#